data_AF-A0A929TG32-F1
#
_entry.id   AF-A0A929TG32-F1
#
_cell.length_a   1.000
_cell.length_b   1.000
_cell.length_c   1.000
_cell.angle_alpha   90.00
_cell.angle_beta   90.00
_cell.angle_gamma   90.00
#
_symmetry.space_group_name_H-M   'P 1'
#
loop_
_entity.id
_entity.type
_entity.pdbx_description
1 polymer ?
#
loop_
_entity_poly.entity_id
_entity_poly.type
_entity_poly.pdbx_seq_one_letter_code
_entity_poly.pdbx_strand_id
1 'polypeptide(L)'
;MDKKEFGDKLKSLRISSGLDWDAILNDLEKRGIKIARPTIYGYEHGRAYPDPDVFLALCEIYGSRDVYSDFGYGAYLSKSDGYEDITLFEDEYTPENWQMLKNFISLIPAKDKK
;
A
#
# COMPACT_ATOMS: atom_id res chain seq x y z
N MET A 1 10.49 -1.45 1.18
CA MET A 1 10.62 -0.01 0.96
C MET A 1 11.12 0.61 2.25
N ASP A 2 12.22 1.36 2.19
CA ASP A 2 12.69 2.15 3.34
C ASP A 2 11.96 3.50 3.46
N LYS A 3 12.22 4.25 4.54
CA LYS A 3 11.53 5.51 4.82
C LYS A 3 11.77 6.60 3.77
N LYS A 4 12.95 6.59 3.15
CA LYS A 4 13.31 7.56 2.12
C LYS A 4 12.61 7.23 0.82
N GLU A 5 12.64 5.97 0.41
CA GLU A 5 11.91 5.47 -0.77
C GLU A 5 10.41 5.73 -0.65
N PHE A 6 9.83 5.54 0.54
CA PHE A 6 8.43 5.86 0.83
C PHE A 6 8.13 7.34 0.63
N GLY A 7 8.95 8.22 1.22
CA GLY A 7 8.78 9.67 1.09
C GLY A 7 8.92 10.14 -0.35
N ASP A 8 9.91 9.63 -1.09
CA ASP A 8 10.14 9.96 -2.49
C ASP A 8 8.96 9.51 -3.37
N LYS A 9 8.37 8.33 -3.09
CA LYS A 9 7.16 7.87 -3.78
C LYS A 9 5.98 8.80 -3.50
N LEU A 10 5.70 9.13 -2.23
CA LEU A 10 4.62 10.05 -1.88
C LEU A 10 4.78 11.43 -2.54
N LYS A 11 6.02 11.94 -2.58
CA LYS A 11 6.38 13.18 -3.26
C LYS A 11 6.13 13.11 -4.77
N SER A 12 6.47 11.99 -5.41
CA SER A 12 6.22 11.80 -6.84
C SER A 12 4.73 11.86 -7.18
N LEU A 13 3.87 11.25 -6.35
CA LEU A 13 2.42 11.31 -6.52
C LEU A 13 1.91 12.76 -6.45
N ARG A 14 2.37 13.56 -5.47
CA ARG A 14 2.03 14.99 -5.39
C ARG A 14 2.47 15.76 -6.65
N ILE A 15 3.68 15.51 -7.13
CA ILE A 15 4.18 16.22 -8.31
C ILE A 15 3.34 15.85 -9.54
N SER A 16 2.98 14.57 -9.68
CA SER A 16 2.15 14.08 -10.77
C SER A 16 0.70 14.56 -10.72
N SER A 17 0.17 14.88 -9.53
CA SER A 17 -1.19 15.42 -9.39
C SER A 17 -1.32 16.87 -9.91
N GLY A 18 -0.22 17.62 -9.97
CA GLY A 18 -0.20 19.01 -10.41
C GLY A 18 -0.92 20.00 -9.46
N LEU A 19 -1.32 19.54 -8.27
CA LEU A 19 -2.01 20.37 -7.28
C LEU A 19 -1.05 21.37 -6.63
N ASP A 20 -1.55 22.58 -6.37
CA ASP A 20 -0.86 23.54 -5.52
C ASP A 20 -1.03 23.20 -4.03
N TRP A 21 -0.23 23.86 -3.19
CA TRP A 21 -0.22 23.59 -1.76
C TRP A 21 -1.50 24.02 -1.03
N ASP A 22 -2.17 25.07 -1.52
CA ASP A 22 -3.39 25.57 -0.87
C ASP A 22 -4.55 24.61 -1.14
N ALA A 23 -4.63 24.04 -2.36
CA ALA A 23 -5.59 22.98 -2.71
C ALA A 23 -5.40 21.75 -1.82
N ILE A 24 -4.16 21.27 -1.66
CA ILE A 24 -3.85 20.09 -0.82
C ILE A 24 -4.25 20.35 0.63
N LEU A 25 -3.87 21.49 1.20
CA LEU A 25 -4.19 21.83 2.60
C LEU A 25 -5.70 22.00 2.82
N ASN A 26 -6.39 22.65 1.88
CA ASN A 26 -7.85 22.82 1.94
C ASN A 26 -8.58 21.48 1.88
N ASP A 27 -8.15 20.55 1.03
CA ASP A 27 -8.79 19.23 0.92
C ASP A 27 -8.53 18.34 2.14
N LEU A 28 -7.35 18.46 2.77
CA LEU A 28 -7.09 17.84 4.07
C LEU A 28 -7.98 18.43 5.16
N GLU A 29 -8.15 19.75 5.20
CA GLU A 29 -9.00 20.40 6.21
C GLU A 29 -10.48 20.01 6.06
N LYS A 30 -10.99 19.87 4.82
CA LYS A 30 -12.35 19.34 4.55
C LYS A 30 -12.54 17.92 5.09
N ARG A 31 -11.47 17.13 5.22
CA ARG A 31 -11.46 15.79 5.81
C ARG A 31 -11.25 15.80 7.33
N GLY A 32 -11.20 16.98 7.95
CA GLY A 32 -10.93 17.14 9.38
C GLY A 32 -9.45 17.00 9.77
N ILE A 33 -8.53 16.95 8.79
CA ILE A 33 -7.10 16.78 9.01
C ILE A 33 -6.41 18.14 8.94
N LYS A 34 -6.01 18.66 10.11
CA LYS A 34 -5.29 19.94 10.22
C LYS A 34 -3.80 19.69 10.39
N ILE A 35 -3.04 19.79 9.30
CA ILE A 35 -1.58 19.66 9.30
C ILE A 35 -0.92 20.80 8.54
N ALA A 36 0.30 21.15 8.93
CA ALA A 36 1.05 22.22 8.27
C ALA A 36 1.86 21.68 7.08
N ARG A 37 2.08 22.53 6.06
CA ARG A 37 2.92 22.20 4.89
C ARG A 37 4.30 21.61 5.25
N PRO A 38 5.05 22.12 6.24
CA PRO A 38 6.32 21.51 6.64
C PRO A 38 6.20 20.08 7.14
N THR A 39 5.05 19.70 7.71
CA THR A 39 4.77 18.33 8.16
C THR A 39 4.65 17.40 6.94
N ILE A 40 3.87 17.79 5.93
CA ILE A 40 3.76 17.04 4.66
C ILE A 40 5.13 16.96 3.98
N TYR A 41 5.88 18.05 3.95
CA TYR A 41 7.25 18.07 3.45
C TYR A 41 8.15 17.07 4.21
N GLY A 42 7.98 16.96 5.53
CA GLY A 42 8.67 15.97 6.35
C GLY A 42 8.39 14.52 5.91
N TYR A 43 7.14 14.21 5.60
CA TYR A 43 6.75 12.90 5.05
C TYR A 43 7.40 12.65 3.68
N GLU A 44 7.28 13.62 2.77
CA GLU A 44 7.82 13.56 1.41
C GLU A 44 9.36 13.49 1.32
N HIS A 45 10.07 13.68 2.43
CA HIS A 45 11.54 13.57 2.50
C HIS A 45 11.99 12.47 3.46
N GLY A 46 11.08 11.59 3.89
CA GLY A 46 11.38 10.46 4.76
C GLY A 46 11.80 10.85 6.19
N ARG A 47 11.46 12.06 6.66
CA ARG A 47 11.77 12.48 8.04
C ARG A 47 10.84 11.83 9.05
N ALA A 48 9.57 11.65 8.69
CA ALA A 48 8.53 11.00 9.47
C ALA A 48 7.65 10.13 8.56
N TYR A 49 6.93 9.16 9.13
CA TYR A 49 5.79 8.55 8.45
C TYR A 49 4.52 9.32 8.83
N PRO A 50 3.58 9.52 7.91
CA PRO A 50 2.22 9.93 8.25
C PRO A 50 1.52 8.81 9.03
N ASP A 51 0.58 9.18 9.90
CA ASP A 51 -0.38 8.22 10.45
C ASP A 51 -1.26 7.63 9.31
N PRO A 52 -1.83 6.43 9.48
CA PRO A 52 -2.57 5.75 8.40
C PRO A 52 -3.68 6.61 7.77
N ASP A 53 -4.43 7.36 8.57
CA ASP A 53 -5.52 8.22 8.07
C ASP A 53 -4.97 9.37 7.21
N VAL A 54 -3.87 10.00 7.64
CA VAL A 54 -3.21 11.07 6.90
C VAL A 54 -2.58 10.53 5.62
N PHE A 55 -1.99 9.34 5.68
CA PHE A 55 -1.42 8.67 4.53
C PHE A 55 -2.45 8.44 3.43
N LEU A 56 -3.57 7.79 3.77
CA LEU A 56 -4.63 7.47 2.82
C LEU A 56 -5.26 8.74 2.24
N ALA A 57 -5.50 9.76 3.07
CA ALA A 57 -6.01 11.04 2.61
C ALA A 57 -5.06 11.71 1.59
N LEU A 58 -3.75 11.70 1.85
CA LEU A 58 -2.75 12.23 0.91
C LEU A 58 -2.73 11.43 -0.39
N CYS A 59 -2.78 10.10 -0.34
CA CYS A 59 -2.83 9.26 -1.54
C CYS A 59 -4.05 9.53 -2.40
N GLU A 60 -5.22 9.70 -1.79
CA GLU A 60 -6.44 10.06 -2.51
C GLU A 60 -6.34 11.46 -3.14
N ILE A 61 -5.88 12.46 -2.39
CA ILE A 61 -5.69 13.83 -2.89
C ILE A 61 -4.68 13.85 -4.04
N TYR A 62 -3.60 13.06 -3.94
CA TYR A 62 -2.58 12.97 -4.98
C TYR A 62 -2.99 12.09 -6.18
N GLY A 63 -4.18 11.47 -6.14
CA GLY A 63 -4.72 10.69 -7.24
C GLY A 63 -4.14 9.28 -7.40
N SER A 64 -3.63 8.69 -6.32
CA SER A 64 -3.27 7.26 -6.31
C SER A 64 -4.52 6.41 -6.56
N ARG A 65 -4.43 5.48 -7.51
CA ARG A 65 -5.52 4.55 -7.85
C ARG A 65 -5.40 3.21 -7.14
N ASP A 66 -4.18 2.84 -6.78
CA ASP A 66 -3.85 1.60 -6.09
C ASP A 66 -2.63 1.86 -5.21
N VAL A 67 -2.90 2.10 -3.93
CA VAL A 67 -1.87 2.40 -2.92
C VAL A 67 -0.93 1.21 -2.72
N TYR A 68 -1.42 -0.03 -2.84
CA TYR A 68 -0.57 -1.21 -2.69
C TYR A 68 0.44 -1.28 -3.82
N SER A 69 0.00 -1.16 -5.07
CA SER A 69 0.89 -1.14 -6.23
C SER A 69 1.85 0.05 -6.21
N ASP A 70 1.35 1.24 -5.85
CA ASP A 70 2.15 2.45 -5.84
C ASP A 70 3.35 2.37 -4.89
N PHE A 71 3.18 1.70 -3.74
CA PHE A 71 4.22 1.55 -2.72
C PHE A 71 4.93 0.18 -2.77
N GLY A 72 4.79 -0.55 -3.88
CA GLY A 72 5.56 -1.76 -4.17
C GLY A 72 5.02 -3.05 -3.57
N TYR A 73 3.79 -3.03 -3.04
CA TYR A 73 3.09 -4.21 -2.50
C TYR A 73 2.24 -4.93 -3.56
N GLY A 74 1.87 -4.27 -4.66
CA GLY A 74 1.08 -4.89 -5.75
C GLY A 74 1.84 -5.99 -6.51
N ALA A 75 3.18 -5.97 -6.51
CA ALA A 75 3.99 -7.01 -7.15
C ALA A 75 3.90 -8.38 -6.43
N TYR A 76 3.49 -8.40 -5.16
CA TYR A 76 3.19 -9.66 -4.46
C TYR A 76 1.88 -10.29 -4.98
N LEU A 77 0.93 -9.46 -5.40
CA LEU A 77 -0.33 -9.91 -6.02
C LEU A 77 -0.18 -10.22 -7.52
N SER A 78 0.83 -9.66 -8.20
CA SER A 78 1.05 -9.86 -9.64
C SER A 78 2.14 -10.87 -9.99
N LYS A 79 2.94 -11.34 -9.02
CA LYS A 79 3.87 -12.48 -9.23
C LYS A 79 3.16 -13.82 -9.12
N SER A 80 1.95 -13.83 -8.58
CA SER A 80 0.97 -14.85 -8.91
C SER A 80 0.16 -14.35 -10.10
N ASP A 81 -0.07 -15.20 -11.08
CA ASP A 81 -0.96 -14.93 -12.21
C ASP A 81 -2.43 -14.85 -11.75
N GLY A 82 -2.78 -13.90 -10.86
CA GLY A 82 -4.12 -13.73 -10.31
C GLY A 82 -4.48 -14.69 -9.16
N TYR A 83 -3.50 -15.18 -8.39
CA TYR A 83 -3.76 -16.00 -7.19
C TYR A 83 -3.40 -15.26 -5.91
N GLU A 84 -4.34 -15.11 -5.00
CA GLU A 84 -4.06 -14.63 -3.64
C GLU A 84 -3.35 -15.73 -2.84
N ASP A 85 -2.50 -15.34 -1.88
CA ASP A 85 -1.88 -16.30 -0.98
C ASP A 85 -2.98 -16.99 -0.17
N ILE A 86 -3.19 -18.28 -0.43
CA ILE A 86 -4.29 -19.05 0.18
C ILE A 86 -4.22 -19.06 1.71
N THR A 87 -3.03 -18.83 2.29
CA THR A 87 -2.85 -18.75 3.75
C THR A 87 -3.57 -17.55 4.37
N LEU A 88 -3.94 -16.54 3.57
CA LEU A 88 -4.72 -15.38 4.02
C LEU A 88 -6.17 -15.72 4.38
N PHE A 89 -6.66 -16.90 3.98
CA PHE A 89 -8.04 -17.35 4.22
C PHE A 89 -8.13 -18.51 5.22
N GLU A 90 -7.08 -18.79 6.00
CA GLU A 90 -7.03 -19.93 6.93
C GLU A 90 -8.20 -19.92 7.93
N ASP A 91 -8.65 -18.75 8.35
CA ASP A 91 -9.76 -18.54 9.27
C ASP A 91 -11.15 -18.71 8.64
N GLU A 92 -11.25 -18.76 7.32
CA GLU A 92 -12.51 -19.02 6.60
C GLU A 92 -12.85 -20.51 6.47
N TYR A 93 -11.90 -21.41 6.78
CA TYR A 93 -12.07 -22.87 6.69
C TYR A 93 -12.09 -23.52 8.06
N THR A 94 -12.82 -24.64 8.18
CA THR A 94 -12.69 -25.50 9.36
C THR A 94 -11.28 -26.12 9.41
N PRO A 95 -10.76 -26.47 10.60
CA PRO A 95 -9.44 -27.09 10.72
C PRO A 95 -9.26 -28.35 9.85
N GLU A 96 -10.31 -29.16 9.71
CA GLU A 96 -10.30 -30.37 8.90
C GLU A 96 -10.19 -30.05 7.41
N ASN A 97 -10.99 -29.10 6.91
CA ASN A 97 -10.97 -28.68 5.51
C ASN A 97 -9.63 -28.01 5.16
N TRP A 98 -9.10 -27.21 6.08
CA TRP A 98 -7.80 -26.57 5.91
C TRP A 98 -6.64 -27.58 5.88
N GLN A 99 -6.68 -28.59 6.76
CA GLN A 99 -5.70 -29.68 6.73
C GLN A 99 -5.78 -30.48 5.42
N MET A 100 -6.99 -30.70 4.90
CA MET A 100 -7.19 -31.36 3.61
C MET A 100 -6.58 -30.53 2.47
N LEU A 101 -6.80 -29.21 2.44
CA LEU A 101 -6.18 -28.31 1.45
C LEU A 101 -4.65 -28.32 1.53
N LYS A 102 -4.06 -28.24 2.74
CA LYS A 102 -2.62 -28.35 2.96
C LYS A 102 -2.07 -29.67 2.38
N ASN A 103 -2.77 -30.77 2.62
CA ASN A 103 -2.39 -32.07 2.07
C ASN A 103 -2.43 -32.05 0.53
N PHE A 104 -3.47 -31.50 -0.10
CA PHE A 104 -3.54 -31.39 -1.56
C PHE A 104 -2.42 -30.54 -2.15
N ILE A 105 -2.14 -29.37 -1.56
CA ILE A 105 -1.06 -28.48 -2.01
C ILE A 105 0.30 -29.20 -1.95
N SER A 106 0.53 -30.00 -0.90
CA SER A 106 1.77 -30.77 -0.74
C SER A 106 2.02 -31.81 -1.84
N LEU A 107 0.96 -32.21 -2.56
CA LEU A 107 1.06 -33.16 -3.68
C LEU A 107 1.49 -32.49 -5.00
N ILE A 108 1.46 -31.16 -5.06
CA ILE A 108 1.89 -30.42 -6.25
C ILE A 108 3.43 -30.31 -6.21
N PRO A 109 4.16 -30.89 -7.16
CA PRO A 109 5.62 -30.81 -7.18
C PRO A 109 6.05 -29.35 -7.35
N ALA A 110 6.90 -28.86 -6.45
CA ALA A 110 7.50 -27.54 -6.59
C ALA A 110 8.30 -27.50 -7.89
N LYS A 111 8.02 -26.54 -8.79
CA LYS A 111 8.82 -26.32 -10.00
C LYS A 111 10.28 -26.19 -9.59
N ASP A 112 11.14 -27.06 -10.13
CA ASP A 112 12.58 -26.97 -9.92
C ASP A 112 13.05 -25.55 -10.29
N LYS A 113 13.70 -24.88 -9.34
CA LYS A 113 14.34 -23.59 -9.58
C LYS A 113 15.45 -23.80 -10.60
N LYS A 114 15.21 -23.42 -11.86
CA LYS A 114 16.27 -23.22 -12.87
C LYS A 114 17.08 -21.98 -12.54
#